data_AF-A0A2V8EJN8-F1
#
_entry.id   AF-A0A2V8EJN8-F1
#
_cell.length_a   1.000
_cell.length_b   1.000
_cell.length_c   1.000
_cell.angle_alpha   90.00
_cell.angle_beta   90.00
_cell.angle_gamma   90.00
#
_symmetry.space_group_name_H-M   'P 1'
#
loop_
_entity.id
_entity.type
_entity.pdbx_description
1 polymer ?
#
loop_
_entity_poly.entity_id
_entity_poly.type
_entity_poly.pdbx_seq_one_letter_code
_entity_poly.pdbx_strand_id
1 'polypeptide(L)' 'MPDQKLAPFVGQKYVSIETFKKNGQGVKTPVWFVLHDNAFYVYTEADSWKVKRIRNNARVRVAPCGVRG' A
#
# COMPACT_ATOMS: atom_id res chain seq x y z
N MET A 1 6.03 7.61 -20.20
CA MET A 1 5.30 6.33 -20.13
C MET A 1 5.29 5.90 -18.66
N PRO A 2 4.15 5.50 -18.08
CA PRO A 2 4.15 4.92 -16.73
C PRO A 2 5.13 3.74 -16.69
N ASP A 3 5.85 3.55 -15.59
CA ASP A 3 6.65 2.34 -15.39
C ASP A 3 5.74 1.12 -15.66
N GLN A 4 6.21 0.15 -16.45
CA GLN A 4 5.44 -1.05 -16.81
C GLN A 4 4.97 -1.81 -15.57
N LYS A 5 5.68 -1.68 -14.44
CA LYS A 5 5.28 -2.23 -13.14
C LYS A 5 4.03 -1.58 -12.54
N LEU A 6 3.69 -0.36 -12.96
CA LEU A 6 2.56 0.42 -12.48
C LEU A 6 1.31 0.26 -13.35
N ALA A 7 1.43 -0.30 -14.55
CA ALA A 7 0.31 -0.55 -15.46
C ALA A 7 -0.89 -1.27 -14.78
N PRO A 8 -0.69 -2.27 -13.88
CA PRO A 8 -1.79 -2.94 -13.19
C PRO A 8 -2.60 -2.06 -12.24
N PHE A 9 -2.10 -0.88 -11.88
CA PHE A 9 -2.72 0.03 -10.92
C PHE A 9 -3.46 1.20 -11.60
N VAL A 10 -3.31 1.37 -12.92
CA VAL A 10 -4.00 2.42 -13.66
C VAL A 10 -5.51 2.16 -13.61
N GLY A 11 -6.28 3.19 -13.23
CA GLY A 11 -7.75 3.11 -13.08
C GLY A 11 -8.24 2.36 -11.84
N GLN A 12 -7.34 1.83 -11.00
CA GLN A 12 -7.71 1.22 -9.72
C GLN A 12 -7.92 2.30 -8.66
N LYS A 13 -8.89 2.05 -7.77
CA LYS A 13 -9.19 2.93 -6.62
C LYS A 13 -8.57 2.44 -5.33
N TYR A 14 -8.32 1.13 -5.25
CA TYR A 14 -7.84 0.45 -4.05
C TYR A 14 -6.59 -0.35 -4.34
N VAL A 15 -5.76 -0.44 -3.30
CA VAL A 15 -4.54 -1.24 -3.29
C VAL A 15 -4.43 -1.93 -1.95
N SER A 16 -4.02 -3.19 -1.97
CA SER A 16 -3.72 -3.93 -0.76
C SER A 16 -2.25 -3.71 -0.42
N ILE A 17 -2.00 -3.06 0.73
CA ILE A 17 -0.65 -2.93 1.26
C ILE A 17 -0.41 -4.03 2.29
N GLU A 18 0.68 -4.77 2.12
CA GLU A 18 1.17 -5.73 3.11
C GLU A 18 2.31 -5.09 3.90
N THR A 19 2.08 -4.91 5.19
CA THR A 19 3.03 -4.34 6.16
C THR A 19 3.44 -5.41 7.17
N PHE A 20 4.66 -5.36 7.69
CA PHE A 20 5.20 -6.46 8.49
C PHE A 20 5.22 -6.13 9.98
N LYS A 21 4.75 -7.06 10.81
CA LYS A 21 4.95 -7.02 12.27
C LYS A 21 6.44 -7.23 12.58
N LYS A 22 6.84 -6.97 13.83
CA LYS A 22 8.23 -7.20 14.30
C LYS A 22 8.70 -8.64 14.11
N ASN A 23 7.79 -9.61 14.20
CA ASN A 23 8.07 -11.04 13.97
C ASN A 23 8.04 -11.44 12.47
N GLY A 24 7.96 -10.48 11.55
CA GLY A 24 7.93 -10.73 10.11
C GLY A 24 6.58 -11.13 9.55
N GLN A 25 5.54 -11.32 10.37
CA GLN A 25 4.20 -11.65 9.86
C GLN A 25 3.60 -10.48 9.07
N GLY A 26 3.17 -10.74 7.83
CA GLY A 26 2.49 -9.78 6.98
C GLY A 26 1.07 -9.49 7.44
N VAL A 27 0.66 -8.22 7.32
CA VAL A 27 -0.70 -7.73 7.54
C VAL A 27 -1.12 -6.97 6.30
N LYS A 28 -2.09 -7.54 5.59
CA LYS A 28 -2.70 -6.94 4.39
C LYS A 28 -3.78 -5.95 4.80
N THR A 29 -3.82 -4.80 4.14
CA THR A 29 -4.85 -3.79 4.40
C THR A 29 -5.23 -3.12 3.08
N PRO A 30 -6.48 -3.23 2.62
CA PRO A 30 -6.96 -2.45 1.49
C PRO A 30 -7.00 -0.97 1.87
N VAL A 31 -6.45 -0.12 1.02
CA VAL A 31 -6.45 1.34 1.19
C VAL A 31 -6.74 2.01 -0.14
N TRP A 32 -7.38 3.17 -0.07
CA TRP A 32 -7.42 4.08 -1.21
C TRP A 32 -6.02 4.61 -1.49
N PHE A 33 -5.73 4.86 -2.77
CA PHE A 33 -4.46 5.44 -3.19
C PHE A 33 -4.63 6.43 -4.35
N VAL A 34 -3.61 7.26 -4.52
CA VAL A 34 -3.39 8.06 -5.72
C VAL A 34 -2.03 7.68 -6.30
N LEU A 35 -1.95 7.49 -7.61
CA LEU A 35 -0.70 7.33 -8.33
C LEU A 35 -0.31 8.67 -8.96
N HIS A 36 0.82 9.22 -8.56
CA HIS A 36 1.33 10.49 -9.08
C HIS A 36 2.85 10.40 -9.22
N ASP A 37 3.40 10.81 -10.36
CA ASP A 37 4.84 10.80 -10.67
C ASP A 37 5.56 9.49 -10.28
N ASN A 38 4.96 8.34 -10.66
CA ASN A 38 5.43 6.99 -10.33
C ASN A 38 5.49 6.64 -8.83
N ALA A 39 4.81 7.40 -7.98
CA ALA A 39 4.71 7.15 -6.54
C ALA A 39 3.26 6.91 -6.10
N PHE A 40 3.07 5.96 -5.18
CA PHE A 40 1.80 5.72 -4.50
C PHE A 40 1.67 6.64 -3.29
N TYR A 41 0.60 7.43 -3.28
CA TYR A 41 0.19 8.24 -2.14
C TYR A 41 -1.01 7.61 -1.45
N VAL A 42 -0.90 7.40 -0.15
CA VAL A 42 -1.97 6.86 0.70
C VAL A 42 -2.17 7.81 1.87
N TYR A 43 -3.42 8.19 2.10
CA TYR A 43 -3.81 8.95 3.29
C TYR A 43 -4.35 8.00 4.37
N THR A 44 -3.86 8.15 5.60
CA THR A 44 -4.31 7.38 6.76
C THR A 44 -3.96 8.13 8.04
N GLU A 45 -4.67 7.86 9.13
CA GLU A 45 -4.33 8.44 10.43
C GLU A 45 -2.94 7.99 10.90
N ALA A 46 -2.20 8.94 11.50
CA ALA A 46 -0.79 8.79 11.84
C ALA A 46 -0.53 7.76 12.96
N ASP A 47 -1.53 7.46 13.77
CA ASP A 47 -1.48 6.51 14.88
C ASP A 47 -1.89 5.08 14.48
N SER A 48 -2.36 4.90 13.24
CA SER A 48 -2.80 3.62 12.72
C SER A 48 -1.68 2.56 12.74
N TRP A 49 -2.05 1.30 12.98
CA TRP A 49 -1.09 0.20 13.11
C TRP A 49 -0.21 0.00 11.87
N LYS A 50 -0.72 0.31 10.67
CA LYS A 50 0.06 0.26 9.43
C LYS A 50 1.18 1.30 9.42
N VAL A 51 0.94 2.52 9.90
CA VAL A 51 1.96 3.57 10.03
C VAL A 51 3.02 3.16 11.05
N LYS A 52 2.60 2.65 12.21
CA LYS A 52 3.53 2.14 13.23
C LYS A 52 4.43 1.01 12.68
N ARG A 53 3.86 0.08 11.90
CA ARG A 53 4.62 -0.99 11.24
C ARG A 53 5.58 -0.46 10.17
N ILE A 54 5.15 0.46 9.32
CA ILE A 54 5.99 1.07 8.27
C ILE A 54 7.16 1.86 8.88
N ARG A 55 6.93 2.61 9.96
CA ARG A 55 8.00 3.31 10.69
C ARG A 55 9.03 2.34 11.29
N ASN A 56 8.59 1.18 11.77
CA ASN A 56 9.49 0.14 12.28
C ASN A 56 10.19 -0.65 11.16
N ASN A 57 9.51 -0.88 10.04
CA ASN A 57 10.01 -1.60 8.88
C ASN A 57 9.37 -1.03 7.60
N ALA A 58 10.16 -0.30 6.82
CA ALA A 58 9.69 0.40 5.62
C ALA A 58 9.39 -0.54 4.42
N ARG A 59 9.64 -1.85 4.54
CA ARG A 59 9.30 -2.81 3.50
C ARG A 59 7.79 -2.94 3.40
N VAL A 60 7.24 -2.68 2.22
CA VAL A 60 5.81 -2.84 1.91
C VAL A 60 5.67 -3.62 0.62
N ARG A 61 4.73 -4.57 0.56
CA ARG A 61 4.29 -5.18 -0.70
C ARG A 61 2.95 -4.61 -1.11
N VAL A 62 2.76 -4.46 -2.41
CA VAL A 62 1.66 -3.70 -2.98
C VAL A 62 1.03 -4.56 -4.08
N ALA A 63 -0.29 -4.72 -4.05
CA ALA A 63 -1.05 -5.45 -5.06
C ALA A 63 -2.40 -4.76 -5.33
N PRO A 64 -2.88 -4.72 -6.59
CA PRO A 64 -4.24 -4.25 -6.89
C PRO A 64 -5.27 -5.05 -6.09
N CYS A 65 -6.31 -4.40 -5.57
CA CYS A 65 -7.41 -5.07 -4.89
C CYS A 65 -8.75 -4.35 -5.13
N GLY A 66 -9.85 -5.03 -4.81
CA GLY A 66 -11.17 -4.41 -4.73
C GLY A 66 -11.44 -3.82 -3.34
N VAL A 67 -12.64 -3.26 -3.16
CA VAL A 67 -13.09 -2.69 -1.86
C VAL A 67 -13.11 -3.71 -0.71
N ARG A 68 -13.19 -5.02 -1.02
CA ARG A 68 -13.22 -6.10 -0.02
C ARG A 68 -11.83 -6.62 0.37
N GLY A 69 -10.76 -6.13 -0.26
CA GLY A 69 -9.37 -6.57 -0.02
C GLY A 69 -8.96 -7.79 -0.81
#